data_AF-A0A067XSX6-F1
#
_entry.id   AF-A0A067XSX6-F1
#
_cell.length_a   1.000
_cell.length_b   1.000
_cell.length_c   1.000
_cell.angle_alpha   90.00
_cell.angle_beta   90.00
_cell.angle_gamma   90.00
#
_symmetry.space_group_name_H-M   'P 1'
#
loop_
_entity.id
_entity.type
_entity.pdbx_description
1 polymer ?
#
loop_
_entity_poly.entity_id
_entity_poly.type
_entity_poly.pdbx_seq_one_letter_code
_entity_poly.pdbx_strand_id
1 'polypeptide(L)'
;MGQKVHPTGFRLGIIRRYDSTWFANFKDYSRDLEEDYKIRPFFDKSNPDKFFNISPRKESEEIYALTSIIKVEIHRAYCPPNTYYNISIIVHALHPEFILKIKSYLKISLSKLVSNKPQSTHFANYSAHNLSTKPKIFIKPIRVPTHSIQSVMIARSLGEQLEKRIRCRRALRL
;
A
#
# COMPACT_ATOMS: atom_id res chain seq x y z
N MET A 1 1.19 -0.53 -35.63
CA MET A 1 1.00 -0.78 -34.19
C MET A 1 1.18 0.53 -33.45
N GLY A 2 0.26 0.92 -32.57
CA GLY A 2 0.27 2.22 -31.90
C GLY A 2 0.49 2.11 -30.38
N GLN A 3 1.02 3.18 -29.78
CA GLN A 3 1.15 3.30 -28.33
C GLN A 3 -0.24 3.46 -27.71
N LYS A 4 -0.56 2.64 -26.70
CA LYS A 4 -1.84 2.69 -25.97
C LYS A 4 -1.64 3.35 -24.60
N VAL A 5 -2.64 4.13 -24.17
CA VAL A 5 -2.68 4.74 -22.84
C VAL A 5 -3.07 3.70 -21.79
N HIS A 6 -2.51 3.81 -20.58
CA HIS A 6 -2.87 2.93 -19.47
C HIS A 6 -4.33 3.14 -19.04
N PRO A 7 -5.18 2.09 -19.06
CA PRO A 7 -6.62 2.22 -18.86
C PRO A 7 -7.03 2.67 -17.46
N THR A 8 -6.20 2.40 -16.45
CA THR A 8 -6.45 2.90 -15.08
C THR A 8 -6.28 4.42 -15.05
N GLY A 9 -5.17 4.91 -15.61
CA GLY A 9 -4.83 6.33 -15.60
C GLY A 9 -5.85 7.16 -16.37
N PHE A 10 -6.25 6.69 -17.55
CA PHE A 10 -7.27 7.33 -18.36
C PHE A 10 -8.63 7.48 -17.66
N ARG A 11 -8.94 6.61 -16.68
CA ARG A 11 -10.23 6.59 -15.97
C ARG A 11 -10.15 7.16 -14.55
N LEU A 12 -9.00 7.68 -14.11
CA LEU A 12 -8.85 8.31 -12.80
C LEU A 12 -9.72 9.57 -12.70
N GLY A 13 -10.41 9.74 -11.58
CA GLY A 13 -11.24 10.91 -11.29
C GLY A 13 -12.66 10.86 -11.89
N ILE A 14 -12.91 9.99 -12.87
CA ILE A 14 -14.24 9.78 -13.48
C ILE A 14 -14.90 8.53 -12.91
N ILE A 15 -14.29 7.36 -13.19
CA ILE A 15 -14.84 6.05 -12.81
C ILE A 15 -13.97 5.42 -11.72
N ARG A 16 -12.63 5.53 -11.84
CA ARG A 16 -11.69 4.97 -10.87
C ARG A 16 -11.23 6.04 -9.88
N ARG A 17 -11.19 5.65 -8.60
CA ARG A 17 -10.63 6.44 -7.51
C ARG A 17 -9.12 6.24 -7.39
N TYR A 18 -8.45 7.16 -6.71
CA TYR A 18 -7.04 7.05 -6.36
C TYR A 18 -6.80 5.98 -5.29
N ASP A 19 -5.63 5.35 -5.35
CA ASP A 19 -5.20 4.35 -4.38
C ASP A 19 -4.56 4.98 -3.14
N SER A 20 -4.00 6.18 -3.27
CA SER A 20 -3.61 7.02 -2.13
C SER A 20 -4.50 8.26 -2.13
N THR A 21 -5.22 8.51 -1.04
CA THR A 21 -6.01 9.74 -0.88
C THR A 21 -5.54 10.48 0.36
N TRP A 22 -4.79 11.54 0.15
CA TRP A 22 -4.31 12.42 1.19
C TRP A 22 -3.93 13.78 0.58
N PHE A 23 -3.75 14.78 1.44
CA PHE A 23 -3.31 16.11 1.06
C PHE A 23 -2.07 16.48 1.89
N ALA A 24 -1.12 17.14 1.26
CA ALA A 24 0.08 17.65 1.91
C ALA A 24 0.47 18.99 1.30
N ASN A 25 1.14 19.81 2.10
CA ASN A 25 1.79 21.02 1.60
C ASN A 25 2.96 20.66 0.68
N PHE A 26 3.36 21.59 -0.18
CA PHE A 26 4.46 21.38 -1.14
C PHE A 26 5.75 20.86 -0.50
N LYS A 27 6.08 21.35 0.71
CA LYS A 27 7.27 20.92 1.47
C LYS A 27 7.18 19.48 1.96
N ASP A 28 5.98 19.00 2.29
CA ASP A 28 5.76 17.70 2.92
C ASP A 28 5.41 16.61 1.89
N TYR A 29 4.94 17.00 0.70
CA TYR A 29 4.47 16.07 -0.34
C TYR A 29 5.52 15.02 -0.72
N SER A 30 6.77 15.42 -0.95
CA SER A 30 7.84 14.49 -1.33
C SER A 30 8.09 13.43 -0.25
N ARG A 31 8.02 13.84 1.02
CA ARG A 31 8.24 12.97 2.17
C ARG A 31 7.09 11.97 2.34
N ASP A 32 5.85 12.46 2.24
CA ASP A 32 4.66 11.61 2.33
C ASP A 32 4.59 10.59 1.18
N LEU A 33 5.03 10.98 -0.02
CA LEU A 33 5.14 10.09 -1.18
C LEU A 33 6.21 9.01 -0.99
N GLU A 34 7.38 9.38 -0.47
CA GLU A 34 8.46 8.43 -0.17
C GLU A 34 8.03 7.42 0.90
N GLU A 35 7.29 7.86 1.91
CA GLU A 35 6.71 6.97 2.92
C GLU A 35 5.68 6.00 2.31
N ASP A 36 4.77 6.47 1.46
CA ASP A 36 3.83 5.60 0.75
C ASP A 36 4.58 4.56 -0.11
N TYR A 37 5.66 4.97 -0.77
CA TYR A 37 6.50 4.07 -1.55
C TYR A 37 7.16 2.98 -0.70
N LYS A 38 7.60 3.31 0.53
CA LYS A 38 8.16 2.32 1.48
C LYS A 38 7.11 1.40 2.11
N ILE A 39 5.88 1.89 2.29
CA ILE A 39 4.78 1.11 2.90
C ILE A 39 4.26 0.04 1.93
N ARG A 40 4.15 0.36 0.64
CA ARG A 40 3.53 -0.54 -0.36
C ARG A 40 4.23 -1.91 -0.49
N PRO A 41 5.57 -2.03 -0.51
CA PRO A 41 6.29 -3.30 -0.52
C PRO A 41 6.00 -4.21 0.69
N PHE A 42 5.55 -3.67 1.83
CA PHE A 42 5.06 -4.51 2.94
C PHE A 42 3.77 -5.24 2.61
N PHE A 43 3.09 -4.82 1.54
CA PHE A 43 1.83 -5.40 1.06
C PHE A 43 1.83 -5.80 -0.43
N ASP A 44 2.96 -5.83 -1.14
CA ASP A 44 3.06 -6.50 -2.45
C ASP A 44 4.29 -7.42 -2.64
N LYS A 45 4.09 -8.60 -3.22
CA LYS A 45 5.15 -9.59 -3.55
C LYS A 45 6.03 -9.13 -4.71
N SER A 46 5.47 -8.34 -5.63
CA SER A 46 6.10 -8.04 -6.92
C SER A 46 7.21 -6.99 -6.85
N ASN A 47 7.33 -6.28 -5.72
CA ASN A 47 8.43 -5.34 -5.46
C ASN A 47 9.16 -5.72 -4.16
N PRO A 48 9.96 -6.80 -4.14
CA PRO A 48 10.94 -7.02 -3.06
C PRO A 48 12.19 -6.12 -3.23
N ASP A 49 12.08 -5.03 -3.99
CA ASP A 49 13.13 -4.09 -4.39
C ASP A 49 14.27 -4.63 -5.27
N LYS A 50 14.24 -4.16 -6.53
CA LYS A 50 15.40 -4.00 -7.42
C LYS A 50 16.19 -2.70 -7.15
N PHE A 51 15.90 -1.96 -6.07
CA PHE A 51 16.52 -0.67 -5.78
C PHE A 51 17.21 -0.57 -4.40
N PHE A 52 16.99 -1.53 -3.51
CA PHE A 52 17.79 -1.73 -2.30
C PHE A 52 18.10 -3.22 -2.24
N ASN A 53 19.37 -3.61 -2.09
CA ASN A 53 19.78 -5.00 -1.88
C ASN A 53 19.34 -5.52 -0.49
N ILE A 54 18.07 -5.35 -0.13
CA ILE A 54 17.42 -6.05 0.97
C ILE A 54 16.93 -7.35 0.35
N SER A 55 17.57 -8.47 0.70
CA SER A 55 16.98 -9.79 0.42
C SER A 55 15.54 -9.80 0.92
N PRO A 56 14.56 -10.28 0.13
CA PRO A 56 13.18 -10.40 0.60
C PRO A 56 13.19 -11.17 1.91
N ARG A 57 12.69 -10.56 2.98
CA ARG A 57 12.41 -11.29 4.22
C ARG A 57 11.45 -12.41 3.84
N LYS A 58 11.85 -13.67 4.04
CA LYS A 58 11.02 -14.87 3.78
C LYS A 58 9.57 -14.72 4.31
N GLU A 59 9.40 -13.99 5.41
CA GLU A 59 8.11 -13.64 6.03
C GLU A 59 7.14 -12.88 5.10
N SER A 60 7.60 -11.96 4.24
CA SER A 60 6.69 -11.20 3.35
C SER A 60 6.17 -12.06 2.22
N GLU A 61 6.99 -12.98 1.70
CA GLU A 61 6.59 -13.93 0.65
C GLU A 61 5.47 -14.87 1.10
N GLU A 62 5.56 -15.34 2.35
CA GLU A 62 4.53 -16.17 2.99
C GLU A 62 3.21 -15.40 3.17
N ILE A 63 3.26 -14.13 3.58
CA ILE A 63 2.07 -13.30 3.77
C ILE A 63 1.28 -13.16 2.46
N TYR A 64 1.94 -12.89 1.32
CA TYR A 64 1.24 -12.75 0.04
C TYR A 64 0.62 -14.03 -0.47
N ALA A 65 1.37 -15.13 -0.38
CA ALA A 65 0.90 -16.43 -0.83
C ALA A 65 -0.36 -16.84 -0.05
N LEU A 66 -0.42 -16.54 1.25
CA LEU A 66 -1.55 -16.88 2.11
C LEU A 66 -2.75 -15.92 1.96
N THR A 67 -2.51 -14.62 1.80
CA THR A 67 -3.57 -13.60 1.85
C THR A 67 -4.22 -13.32 0.50
N SER A 68 -3.48 -13.50 -0.60
CA SER A 68 -3.94 -13.08 -1.93
C SER A 68 -4.42 -11.63 -1.90
N ILE A 69 -3.53 -10.70 -1.57
CA ILE A 69 -3.79 -9.24 -1.58
C ILE A 69 -3.95 -8.76 -3.01
N ILE A 70 -4.98 -7.95 -3.28
CA ILE A 70 -5.31 -7.44 -4.62
C ILE A 70 -4.91 -5.98 -4.76
N LYS A 71 -5.22 -5.19 -3.74
CA LYS A 71 -5.09 -3.74 -3.77
C LYS A 71 -4.82 -3.21 -2.36
N VAL A 72 -4.00 -2.17 -2.26
CA VAL A 72 -3.72 -1.46 -1.02
C VAL A 72 -4.08 0.01 -1.21
N GLU A 73 -4.98 0.50 -0.36
CA GLU A 73 -5.39 1.91 -0.32
C GLU A 73 -4.80 2.58 0.92
N ILE A 74 -4.26 3.78 0.74
CA ILE A 74 -3.65 4.56 1.81
C ILE A 74 -4.43 5.86 1.97
N HIS A 75 -5.00 6.07 3.14
CA HIS A 75 -5.64 7.31 3.50
C HIS A 75 -4.89 7.95 4.65
N ARG A 76 -4.49 9.21 4.49
CA ARG A 76 -3.90 10.02 5.58
C ARG A 76 -4.92 11.08 5.96
N ALA A 77 -5.34 11.07 7.22
CA ALA A 77 -6.21 12.11 7.77
C ALA A 77 -5.36 13.19 8.42
N TYR A 78 -5.54 14.43 7.96
CA TYR A 78 -5.03 15.63 8.61
C TYR A 78 -6.14 16.18 9.50
N CYS A 79 -5.87 16.39 10.78
CA CYS A 79 -6.85 16.94 11.73
C CYS A 79 -6.25 18.20 12.38
N PRO A 80 -6.58 19.43 11.94
CA PRO A 80 -6.30 20.62 12.74
C PRO A 80 -7.23 20.62 13.97
N PRO A 81 -6.81 21.00 15.20
CA PRO A 81 -5.56 21.66 15.62
C PRO A 81 -4.47 20.75 16.21
N ASN A 82 -4.73 19.45 16.40
CA ASN A 82 -3.78 18.49 16.98
C ASN A 82 -3.07 17.69 15.88
N THR A 83 -1.74 17.78 15.82
CA THR A 83 -0.82 17.24 14.78
C THR A 83 -0.78 15.71 14.63
N TYR A 84 -1.82 14.98 15.02
CA TYR A 84 -1.88 13.54 14.86
C TYR A 84 -2.22 13.19 13.41
N TYR A 85 -1.21 12.77 12.65
CA TYR A 85 -1.39 12.14 11.36
C TYR A 85 -1.85 10.69 11.57
N ASN A 86 -3.10 10.40 11.23
CA ASN A 86 -3.59 9.03 11.22
C ASN A 86 -3.41 8.46 9.81
N ILE A 87 -2.70 7.33 9.71
CA ILE A 87 -2.53 6.60 8.47
C ILE A 87 -3.43 5.38 8.54
N SER A 88 -4.51 5.37 7.76
CA SER A 88 -5.32 4.17 7.57
C SER A 88 -4.93 3.49 6.27
N ILE A 89 -4.44 2.27 6.41
CA ILE A 89 -4.10 1.36 5.32
C ILE A 89 -5.26 0.38 5.20
N ILE A 90 -5.91 0.41 4.05
CA ILE A 90 -6.98 -0.52 3.70
C ILE A 90 -6.40 -1.56 2.75
N VAL A 91 -6.48 -2.83 3.16
CA VAL A 91 -5.94 -3.93 2.38
C VAL A 91 -7.09 -4.76 1.83
N HIS A 92 -7.24 -4.78 0.51
CA HIS A 92 -8.22 -5.60 -0.19
C HIS A 92 -7.61 -6.98 -0.44
N ALA A 93 -8.16 -8.01 0.20
CA ALA A 93 -7.63 -9.37 0.14
C ALA A 93 -8.75 -10.40 -0.01
N LEU A 94 -8.43 -11.56 -0.61
CA LEU A 94 -9.36 -12.69 -0.67
C LEU A 94 -9.57 -13.31 0.71
N HIS A 95 -8.48 -13.43 1.47
CA HIS A 95 -8.46 -14.01 2.82
C HIS A 95 -7.95 -12.98 3.84
N PRO A 96 -8.81 -12.08 4.33
CA PRO A 96 -8.42 -11.03 5.29
C PRO A 96 -8.00 -11.57 6.67
N GLU A 97 -8.38 -12.79 7.01
CA GLU A 97 -8.12 -13.40 8.33
C GLU A 97 -6.63 -13.46 8.69
N PHE A 98 -5.78 -13.77 7.72
CA PHE A 98 -4.33 -13.82 7.95
C PHE A 98 -3.76 -12.43 8.25
N ILE A 99 -4.32 -11.37 7.66
CA ILE A 99 -3.91 -9.99 7.95
C ILE A 99 -4.32 -9.60 9.38
N LEU A 100 -5.49 -10.05 9.85
CA LEU A 100 -5.92 -9.83 11.23
C LEU A 100 -4.96 -10.48 12.24
N LYS A 101 -4.51 -11.71 11.97
CA LYS A 101 -3.53 -12.42 12.81
C LYS A 101 -2.18 -11.68 12.90
N ILE A 102 -1.70 -11.12 11.80
CA ILE A 102 -0.36 -10.49 11.70
C ILE A 102 -0.43 -8.96 11.96
N LYS A 103 -1.62 -8.42 12.24
CA LYS A 103 -1.87 -6.98 12.39
C LYS A 103 -0.98 -6.29 13.42
N SER A 104 -0.71 -6.95 14.56
CA SER A 104 0.15 -6.42 15.62
C SER A 104 1.60 -6.24 15.13
N TYR A 105 2.14 -7.26 14.47
CA TYR A 105 3.49 -7.25 13.89
C TYR A 105 3.63 -6.18 12.81
N LEU A 106 2.69 -6.12 11.87
CA LEU A 106 2.70 -5.12 10.79
C LEU A 106 2.67 -3.69 11.34
N LYS A 107 1.85 -3.44 12.37
CA LYS A 107 1.76 -2.11 13.00
C LYS A 107 3.11 -1.70 13.60
N ILE A 108 3.81 -2.62 14.27
CA ILE A 108 5.15 -2.37 14.84
C ILE A 108 6.15 -2.11 13.71
N SER A 109 6.18 -2.95 12.68
CA SER A 109 7.13 -2.84 11.56
C SER A 109 6.95 -1.52 10.80
N LEU A 110 5.70 -1.18 10.45
CA LEU A 110 5.38 0.06 9.74
C LEU A 110 5.70 1.30 10.58
N SER A 111 5.48 1.24 11.90
CA SER A 111 5.82 2.37 12.79
C SER A 111 7.31 2.70 12.83
N LYS A 112 8.19 1.76 12.47
CA LYS A 112 9.65 1.99 12.38
C LYS A 112 10.04 2.73 11.10
N LEU A 113 9.24 2.63 10.04
CA LEU A 113 9.53 3.19 8.73
C LEU A 113 8.98 4.59 8.54
N VAL A 114 7.85 4.87 9.19
CA VAL A 114 7.24 6.19 9.13
C VAL A 114 8.06 7.15 9.98
N SER A 115 8.46 8.25 9.37
CA SER A 115 9.36 9.22 9.97
C SER A 115 8.60 10.18 10.88
N ASN A 116 9.24 10.66 11.96
CA ASN A 116 8.63 11.62 12.89
C ASN A 116 8.46 13.00 12.23
N LYS A 117 7.25 13.54 12.16
CA LYS A 117 7.01 14.89 11.63
C LYS A 117 7.21 15.96 12.73
N PRO A 118 8.01 17.02 12.48
CA PRO A 118 8.01 18.20 13.35
C PRO A 118 6.68 18.95 13.22
N GLN A 119 6.20 19.55 14.32
CA GLN A 119 4.99 20.38 14.30
C GLN A 119 5.30 21.70 13.57
N SER A 120 4.62 21.99 12.45
CA SER A 120 4.68 23.33 11.85
C SER A 120 3.63 24.21 12.53
N THR A 121 4.02 24.93 13.58
CA THR A 121 3.17 25.99 14.14
C THR A 121 3.18 27.17 13.17
N HIS A 122 2.02 27.45 12.54
CA HIS A 122 1.86 28.66 11.70
C HIS A 122 1.92 29.96 12.51
N PHE A 123 1.79 29.88 13.84
CA PHE A 123 1.94 30.99 14.75
C PHE A 123 3.37 31.02 15.31
N ALA A 124 4.23 31.77 14.63
CA ALA A 124 5.43 32.29 15.26
C ALA A 124 4.99 33.17 16.43
N ASN A 125 5.30 32.76 17.68
CA ASN A 125 5.55 33.61 18.86
C ASN A 125 5.30 32.92 20.21
N TYR A 126 4.85 31.67 20.26
CA TYR A 126 4.91 30.90 21.50
C TYR A 126 5.97 29.82 21.39
N SER A 127 6.79 29.70 22.44
CA SER A 127 7.73 28.61 22.70
C SER A 127 6.97 27.28 22.70
N ALA A 128 6.66 26.77 21.51
CA ALA A 128 6.03 25.48 21.33
C ALA A 128 7.15 24.46 21.42
N HIS A 129 7.21 23.75 22.55
CA HIS A 129 7.98 22.53 22.65
C HIS A 129 7.74 21.67 21.40
N ASN A 130 8.82 21.36 20.68
CA ASN A 130 8.83 20.49 19.49
C ASN A 130 8.30 19.10 19.83
N LEU A 131 6.98 18.94 19.93
CA LEU A 131 6.37 17.66 20.26
C LEU A 131 6.28 16.82 18.98
N SER A 132 7.34 16.06 18.72
CA SER A 132 7.40 15.06 17.65
C SER A 132 6.39 13.94 17.93
N THR A 133 5.16 14.10 17.46
CA THR A 133 4.11 13.08 17.61
C THR A 133 4.22 12.01 16.53
N LYS A 134 4.31 10.74 16.95
CA LYS A 134 4.30 9.59 16.03
C LYS A 134 2.92 9.40 15.39
N PRO A 135 2.84 9.10 14.08
CA PRO A 135 1.56 8.83 13.44
C PRO A 135 0.95 7.53 13.91
N LYS A 136 -0.38 7.51 14.10
CA LYS A 136 -1.11 6.30 14.45
C LYS A 136 -1.48 5.55 13.17
N ILE A 137 -1.02 4.31 13.06
CA ILE A 137 -1.28 3.46 11.89
C ILE A 137 -2.45 2.51 12.19
N PHE A 138 -3.43 2.50 11.29
CA PHE A 138 -4.60 1.62 11.31
C PHE A 138 -4.57 0.72 10.09
N ILE A 139 -4.58 -0.60 10.30
CA ILE A 139 -4.70 -1.58 9.22
C ILE A 139 -6.13 -2.13 9.24
N LYS A 140 -6.83 -1.95 8.12
CA LYS A 140 -8.21 -2.40 7.90
C LYS A 140 -8.25 -3.37 6.72
N PRO A 141 -8.38 -4.68 6.97
CA PRO A 141 -8.55 -5.62 5.87
C PRO A 141 -10.01 -5.61 5.37
N ILE A 142 -10.18 -5.66 4.05
CA ILE A 142 -11.48 -5.79 3.38
C ILE A 142 -11.47 -7.09 2.58
N ARG A 143 -12.54 -7.88 2.75
CA ARG A 143 -12.74 -9.11 1.98
C ARG A 143 -13.19 -8.77 0.55
N VAL A 144 -12.48 -9.29 -0.44
CA VAL A 144 -12.93 -9.24 -1.84
C VAL A 144 -13.72 -10.52 -2.17
N PRO A 145 -14.90 -10.41 -2.80
CA PRO A 145 -15.84 -11.53 -2.93
C PRO A 145 -15.35 -12.66 -3.86
N THR A 146 -14.67 -12.37 -4.97
CA THR A 146 -14.27 -13.39 -5.96
C THR A 146 -12.92 -13.07 -6.62
N HIS A 147 -12.11 -14.10 -6.82
CA HIS A 147 -10.80 -13.99 -7.47
C HIS A 147 -10.89 -13.87 -9.01
N SER A 148 -11.89 -14.52 -9.63
CA SER A 148 -12.04 -14.63 -11.09
C SER A 148 -12.38 -13.32 -11.81
N ILE A 149 -12.91 -12.33 -11.09
CA ILE A 149 -13.24 -11.00 -11.64
C ILE A 149 -12.01 -10.08 -11.60
N GLN A 150 -11.07 -10.33 -10.69
CA GLN A 150 -9.98 -9.41 -10.40
C GLN A 150 -8.81 -9.65 -11.35
N SER A 151 -8.51 -8.66 -12.20
CA SER A 151 -7.44 -8.77 -13.21
C SER A 151 -6.07 -9.09 -12.61
N VAL A 152 -5.79 -8.58 -11.41
CA VAL A 152 -4.52 -8.83 -10.69
C VAL A 152 -4.37 -10.32 -10.37
N MET A 153 -5.43 -10.98 -9.91
CA MET A 153 -5.39 -12.39 -9.54
C MET A 153 -5.27 -13.30 -10.75
N ILE A 154 -6.01 -12.98 -11.82
CA ILE A 154 -5.92 -13.71 -13.09
C ILE A 154 -4.49 -13.62 -13.64
N ALA A 155 -3.91 -12.41 -13.65
CA ALA A 155 -2.56 -12.19 -14.14
C ALA A 155 -1.51 -12.98 -13.33
N ARG A 156 -1.63 -13.02 -12.00
CA ARG A 156 -0.73 -13.81 -11.14
C ARG A 156 -0.87 -15.30 -11.36
N SER A 157 -2.09 -15.82 -11.38
CA SER A 157 -2.35 -17.24 -11.64
C SER A 157 -1.80 -17.66 -13.01
N LEU A 158 -2.01 -16.83 -14.03
CA LEU A 158 -1.45 -17.06 -15.36
C LEU A 158 0.08 -17.05 -15.33
N GLY A 159 0.71 -16.12 -14.61
CA GLY A 159 2.15 -16.09 -14.39
C GLY A 159 2.67 -17.40 -13.77
N GLU A 160 2.06 -17.85 -12.66
CA GLU A 160 2.43 -19.10 -11.98
C GLU A 160 2.28 -20.32 -12.88
N GLN A 161 1.24 -20.36 -13.72
CA GLN A 161 1.05 -21.45 -14.68
C GLN A 161 2.15 -21.47 -15.75
N LEU A 162 2.53 -20.30 -16.26
CA LEU A 162 3.60 -20.18 -17.24
C LEU A 162 4.98 -20.50 -16.64
N GLU A 163 5.24 -20.11 -15.39
CA GLU A 163 6.44 -20.50 -14.64
C GLU A 163 6.55 -22.03 -14.49
N LYS A 164 5.42 -22.70 -14.26
CA LYS A 164 5.30 -24.18 -14.26
C LYS A 164 5.35 -24.81 -15.66
N ARG A 165 5.65 -24.02 -16.70
CA ARG A 165 5.76 -24.46 -18.11
C ARG A 165 4.47 -25.08 -18.66
N ILE A 166 3.31 -24.67 -18.17
CA ILE A 166 2.02 -25.07 -18.76
C ILE A 166 1.90 -24.41 -20.14
N ARG A 167 1.35 -25.15 -21.12
CA ARG A 167 1.10 -24.64 -22.48
C ARG A 167 0.28 -23.35 -22.43
N CYS A 168 0.77 -22.26 -23.04
CA CYS A 168 0.12 -20.93 -22.98
C CYS A 168 -1.34 -20.93 -23.42
N ARG A 169 -1.68 -21.67 -24.51
CA ARG A 169 -3.08 -21.78 -24.98
C ARG A 169 -4.01 -22.44 -23.96
N ARG A 170 -3.48 -23.33 -23.12
CA ARG A 170 -4.24 -23.97 -22.03
C ARG A 170 -4.45 -22.98 -20.87
N ALA A 171 -3.42 -22.21 -20.52
CA ALA A 171 -3.49 -21.21 -19.47
C ALA A 171 -4.44 -20.05 -19.79
N LEU A 172 -4.57 -19.69 -21.07
CA LEU A 172 -5.46 -18.62 -21.53
C LEU A 172 -6.93 -19.04 -21.69
N ARG A 173 -7.23 -20.35 -21.71
CA ARG A 173 -8.58 -20.88 -21.97
C ARG A 173 -9.44 -20.99 -20.70
N LEU A 174 -9.18 -20.12 -19.72
CA LEU A 174 -9.92 -20.03 -18.45
C LEU A 174 -11.41 -19.76 -18.67
#